data_AF-A0A833JLR6-F1
#
_entry.id   AF-A0A833JLR6-F1
#
_cell.length_a   1.000
_cell.length_b   1.000
_cell.length_c   1.000
_cell.angle_alpha   90.00
_cell.angle_beta   90.00
_cell.angle_gamma   90.00
#
_symmetry.space_group_name_H-M   'P 1'
#
loop_
_entity.id
_entity.type
_entity.pdbx_description
1 polymer ?
#
loop_
_entity_poly.entity_id
_entity_poly.type
_entity_poly.pdbx_seq_one_letter_code
_entity_poly.pdbx_strand_id
1 'polypeptide(L)'
;MTTRNIVLTDHQEHLVGNLVKAGRYQNASEVLREGLRLVEEKEVQLQQKLLALRGALAEGLSDVDNGRTVTLGTGEAITDYLINRAAELDK
;
A
#
# COMPACT_ATOMS: atom_id res chain seq x y z
N MET A 1 29.56 -9.04 -8.65
CA MET A 1 28.15 -9.42 -8.39
C MET A 1 28.08 -10.93 -8.30
N THR A 2 27.22 -11.46 -7.43
CA THR A 2 26.95 -12.91 -7.36
C THR A 2 25.91 -13.28 -8.41
N THR A 3 26.12 -14.36 -9.15
CA THR A 3 25.18 -14.88 -10.13
C THR A 3 24.28 -15.95 -9.52
N ARG A 4 23.05 -16.04 -10.01
CA ARG A 4 22.07 -17.05 -9.60
C ARG A 4 21.25 -17.46 -10.82
N ASN A 5 20.99 -18.76 -10.98
CA ASN A 5 20.11 -19.24 -12.02
C ASN A 5 18.66 -18.99 -11.62
N ILE A 6 17.88 -18.39 -12.52
CA ILE A 6 16.47 -18.09 -12.34
C ILE A 6 15.70 -18.82 -13.44
N VAL A 7 14.60 -19.47 -13.06
CA VAL A 7 13.68 -20.09 -14.02
C VAL A 7 12.58 -19.08 -14.31
N LEU A 8 12.41 -18.76 -15.60
CA LEU A 8 11.36 -17.87 -16.07
C LEU A 8 10.29 -18.67 -16.79
N THR A 9 9.03 -18.25 -16.64
CA THR A 9 7.95 -18.72 -17.50
C THR A 9 8.08 -18.11 -18.89
N ASP A 10 7.45 -18.72 -19.91
CA ASP A 10 7.49 -18.20 -21.29
C ASP A 10 7.05 -16.74 -21.36
N HIS A 11 6.00 -16.37 -20.62
CA HIS A 11 5.52 -15.00 -20.54
C HIS A 11 6.57 -14.03 -19.96
N GLN A 12 7.27 -14.44 -18.88
CA GLN A 12 8.29 -13.61 -18.25
C GLN A 12 9.51 -13.42 -19.17
N GLU A 13 9.93 -14.49 -19.85
CA GLU A 13 11.01 -14.43 -20.83
C GLU A 13 10.67 -13.48 -21.99
N HIS A 14 9.45 -13.58 -22.53
CA HIS A 14 8.98 -12.65 -23.56
C HIS A 14 8.96 -11.20 -23.08
N LEU A 15 8.47 -10.95 -21.87
CA LEU A 15 8.45 -9.61 -21.29
C LEU A 15 9.87 -9.04 -21.13
N VAL A 16 10.78 -9.78 -20.52
CA VAL A 16 12.18 -9.38 -20.32
C VAL A 16 12.85 -9.13 -21.67
N GLY A 17 12.68 -10.05 -22.62
CA GLY A 17 13.20 -9.93 -23.98
C GLY A 17 12.69 -8.68 -24.70
N ASN A 18 11.39 -8.37 -24.59
CA ASN A 18 10.81 -7.17 -25.21
C ASN A 18 11.36 -5.88 -24.58
N LEU A 19 11.52 -5.84 -23.25
CA LEU A 19 12.06 -4.69 -22.54
C LEU A 19 13.52 -4.40 -22.91
N VAL A 20 14.33 -5.44 -23.10
CA VAL A 20 15.71 -5.31 -23.56
C VAL A 20 15.78 -4.94 -25.04
N LYS A 21 14.99 -5.60 -25.91
CA LYS A 21 14.92 -5.28 -27.35
C LYS A 21 14.47 -3.84 -27.62
N ALA A 22 13.58 -3.31 -26.79
CA ALA A 22 13.15 -1.92 -26.86
C ALA A 22 14.24 -0.91 -26.39
N GLY A 23 15.39 -1.40 -25.91
CA GLY A 23 16.48 -0.57 -25.40
C GLY A 23 16.20 0.07 -24.03
N ARG A 24 15.09 -0.28 -23.37
CA ARG A 24 14.73 0.27 -22.06
C ARG A 24 15.68 -0.23 -20.96
N TYR A 25 16.24 -1.42 -21.14
CA TYR A 25 17.27 -2.00 -20.28
C TYR A 25 18.36 -2.64 -21.13
N GLN A 26 19.60 -2.63 -20.66
CA GLN A 26 20.74 -3.18 -21.41
C GLN A 26 20.76 -4.71 -21.42
N ASN A 27 20.21 -5.34 -20.39
CA ASN A 27 20.21 -6.79 -20.23
C ASN A 27 19.14 -7.26 -19.23
N ALA A 28 18.86 -8.57 -19.24
CA ALA A 28 17.89 -9.20 -18.35
C ALA A 28 18.21 -8.98 -16.86
N SER A 29 19.49 -8.97 -16.48
CA SER A 29 19.91 -8.77 -15.09
C SER A 29 19.52 -7.39 -14.57
N GLU A 30 19.47 -6.35 -15.40
CA GLU A 30 18.95 -5.04 -15.02
C GLU A 30 17.44 -5.06 -14.81
N VAL A 31 16.69 -5.68 -15.72
CA VAL A 31 15.24 -5.84 -15.58
C VAL A 31 14.89 -6.55 -14.28
N LEU A 32 15.60 -7.65 -13.96
CA LEU A 32 15.37 -8.42 -12.76
C LEU A 32 15.74 -7.66 -11.48
N ARG A 33 16.82 -6.89 -11.48
CA ARG A 33 17.17 -6.04 -10.32
C ARG A 33 16.14 -4.95 -10.07
N GLU A 34 15.63 -4.33 -11.13
CA GLU A 34 14.58 -3.34 -10.99
C GLU A 34 13.27 -3.98 -10.51
N GLY A 35 12.94 -5.16 -11.02
CA GLY A 35 11.84 -5.96 -10.51
C GLY A 35 11.97 -6.26 -9.02
N LEU A 36 13.18 -6.60 -8.54
CA LEU A 36 13.44 -6.83 -7.12
C LEU A 36 13.28 -5.56 -6.28
N ARG A 37 13.77 -4.41 -6.75
CA ARG A 37 13.54 -3.12 -6.07
C ARG A 37 12.06 -2.82 -5.89
N LEU A 38 11.25 -3.07 -6.91
CA LEU A 38 9.80 -2.88 -6.83
C LEU A 38 9.14 -3.81 -5.80
N VAL A 39 9.65 -5.03 -5.63
CA VAL A 39 9.20 -5.95 -4.57
C VAL A 39 9.58 -5.41 -3.20
N GLU A 40 10.84 -5.00 -3.01
CA GLU A 40 11.33 -4.42 -1.74
C GLU A 40 10.53 -3.16 -1.35
N GLU A 41 10.30 -2.24 -2.29
CA GLU A 41 9.50 -1.03 -2.07
C GLU A 41 8.06 -1.38 -1.67
N LYS A 42 7.44 -2.36 -2.32
CA LYS A 42 6.08 -2.81 -2.01
C LYS A 42 6.01 -3.40 -0.60
N GLU A 43 7.02 -4.16 -0.18
CA GLU A 43 7.09 -4.71 1.18
C GLU A 43 7.22 -3.60 2.23
N VAL A 44 8.09 -2.61 2.00
CA VAL A 44 8.26 -1.45 2.90
C VAL A 44 6.94 -0.67 3.02
N GLN A 45 6.27 -0.39 1.90
CA GLN A 45 4.98 0.30 1.90
C GLN A 45 3.90 -0.48 2.66
N LEU A 46 3.86 -1.81 2.49
CA LEU A 46 2.91 -2.65 3.21
C LEU A 46 3.15 -2.60 4.72
N GLN A 47 4.42 -2.70 5.17
CA GLN A 47 4.77 -2.60 6.58
C GLN A 47 4.38 -1.23 7.17
N GLN A 48 4.64 -0.14 6.45
CA GLN A 48 4.24 1.20 6.87
C GLN A 48 2.72 1.33 7.02
N LYS A 49 1.95 0.80 6.06
CA LYS A 49 0.48 0.79 6.13
C LYS A 49 -0.02 0.00 7.34
N LEU A 50 0.58 -1.15 7.63
CA LEU A 50 0.21 -1.95 8.79
C LEU A 50 0.54 -1.24 10.11
N LEU A 51 1.69 -0.56 10.19
CA LEU A 51 2.04 0.24 11.36
C LEU A 51 1.05 1.40 11.57
N ALA A 52 0.71 2.13 10.50
CA ALA A 52 -0.28 3.21 10.57
C ALA A 52 -1.65 2.69 11.01
N LEU A 53 -2.11 1.57 10.45
CA LEU A 53 -3.38 0.96 10.83
C LEU A 53 -3.41 0.51 12.29
N ARG A 54 -2.32 -0.10 12.77
CA ARG A 54 -2.18 -0.49 14.19
C ARG A 54 -2.20 0.72 15.11
N GLY A 55 -1.55 1.82 14.72
CA GLY A 55 -1.57 3.09 15.44
C GLY A 55 -2.98 3.67 15.54
N ALA A 56 -3.69 3.77 14.40
CA ALA A 56 -5.07 4.26 14.37
C ALA A 56 -6.03 3.39 15.19
N LEU A 57 -5.84 2.07 15.19
CA LEU A 57 -6.62 1.16 16.04
C LEU A 57 -6.35 1.39 17.53
N ALA A 58 -5.08 1.53 17.92
CA ALA A 58 -4.72 1.80 19.31
C ALA A 58 -5.30 3.13 19.81
N GLU A 59 -5.27 4.16 18.96
CA GLU A 59 -5.92 5.45 19.23
C GLU A 59 -7.43 5.28 19.39
N GLY A 60 -8.10 4.59 18.45
CA GLY A 60 -9.54 4.33 18.53
C GLY A 60 -9.95 3.54 19.77
N LEU A 61 -9.16 2.54 20.19
CA LEU A 61 -9.40 1.80 21.44
C LEU A 61 -9.23 2.70 22.67
N SER A 62 -8.22 3.56 22.68
CA SER A 62 -8.06 4.57 23.73
C SER A 62 -9.24 5.53 23.78
N ASP A 63 -9.79 5.94 22.63
CA ASP A 63 -10.99 6.77 22.57
C ASP A 63 -12.21 6.06 23.16
N VAL A 64 -12.38 4.77 22.88
CA VAL A 64 -13.43 3.94 23.50
C VAL A 64 -13.28 3.91 25.01
N ASP A 65 -12.09 3.57 25.52
CA ASP A 65 -11.82 3.44 26.96
C ASP A 65 -12.03 4.76 27.72
N ASN A 66 -11.76 5.88 27.06
CA ASN A 66 -11.94 7.22 27.63
C ASN A 66 -13.33 7.83 27.34
N GLY A 67 -14.24 7.10 26.71
CA GLY A 67 -15.57 7.59 26.37
C GLY A 67 -15.59 8.72 25.33
N ARG A 68 -14.51 8.89 24.55
CA ARG A 68 -14.43 9.84 23.41
C ARG A 68 -15.11 9.27 22.16
N THR A 69 -16.23 8.61 22.33
CA THR A 69 -17.00 7.99 21.25
C THR A 69 -18.40 8.57 21.20
N VAL A 70 -19.01 8.51 20.02
CA VAL A 70 -20.42 8.86 19.81
C VAL A 70 -21.19 7.63 19.38
N THR A 71 -22.43 7.50 19.84
CA THR A 71 -23.34 6.48 19.33
C THR A 71 -24.02 7.02 18.08
N LEU A 72 -23.82 6.35 16.95
CA LEU A 72 -24.51 6.67 15.71
C LEU A 72 -25.76 5.80 15.58
N GLY A 73 -26.85 6.40 15.13
CA GLY A 73 -28.03 5.66 14.68
C GLY A 73 -27.76 4.95 13.34
N THR A 74 -28.82 4.55 12.64
CA THR A 74 -28.73 3.91 11.32
C THR A 74 -29.30 4.83 10.23
N GLY A 75 -28.86 4.64 8.98
CA GLY A 75 -29.41 5.38 7.83
C GLY A 75 -28.99 6.84 7.83
N GLU A 76 -29.95 7.75 7.56
CA GLU A 76 -29.71 9.19 7.40
C GLU A 76 -29.03 9.83 8.62
N ALA A 77 -29.25 9.30 9.82
CA ALA A 77 -28.63 9.78 11.06
C ALA A 77 -27.08 9.75 11.03
N ILE A 78 -26.49 8.79 10.32
CA ILE A 78 -25.03 8.72 10.16
C ILE A 78 -24.55 9.86 9.25
N THR A 79 -25.26 10.06 8.14
CA THR A 79 -24.94 11.09 7.15
C THR A 79 -25.03 12.49 7.76
N ASP A 80 -26.10 12.78 8.50
CA ASP A 80 -26.28 14.07 9.18
C ASP A 80 -25.19 14.35 10.20
N TYR A 81 -24.80 13.32 10.98
CA TYR A 81 -23.70 13.45 11.93
C TYR A 81 -22.38 13.78 11.24
N LEU A 82 -22.04 13.07 10.16
CA LEU A 82 -20.80 13.30 9.43
C LEU A 82 -20.75 14.68 8.76
N ILE A 83 -21.88 15.16 8.20
CA ILE A 83 -21.98 16.50 7.60
C ILE A 83 -21.75 17.59 8.65
N ASN A 84 -22.43 17.50 9.79
CA ASN A 84 -22.28 18.47 10.87
C ASN A 84 -20.84 18.46 11.42
N ARG A 85 -20.26 17.28 11.59
CA ARG A 85 -18.89 17.14 12.09
C ARG A 85 -17.85 17.70 11.11
N ALA A 86 -18.04 17.53 9.81
CA ALA A 86 -17.16 18.12 8.79
C ALA A 86 -17.19 19.65 8.84
N ALA A 87 -18.38 20.25 8.99
CA ALA A 87 -18.54 21.71 9.10
C ALA A 87 -17.90 22.32 10.36
N GLU A 88 -17.74 21.53 11.43
CA GLU A 88 -17.02 21.93 12.65
C GLU A 88 -15.50 21.92 12.48
N LEU A 89 -14.97 21.05 11.60
CA LEU A 89 -13.53 20.91 11.37
C LEU A 89 -12.97 21.92 10.37
N ASP A 90 -13.82 22.48 9.51
CA ASP A 90 -13.45 23.51 8.52
C ASP A 90 -13.47 24.96 9.09
N LYS A 91 -13.71 25.13 10.40
CA LYS A 91 -13.64 26.43 11.12
C LYS A 91 -12.34 26.58 11.90
#